data_AF-A0A7C5YEX1-F1
#
_entry.id   AF-A0A7C5YEX1-F1
#
_cell.length_a   1.000
_cell.length_b   1.000
_cell.length_c   1.000
_cell.angle_alpha   90.00
_cell.angle_beta   90.00
_cell.angle_gamma   90.00
#
_symmetry.space_group_name_H-M   'P 1'
#
loop_
_entity.id
_entity.type
_entity.pdbx_description
1 polymer ?
#
loop_
_entity_poly.entity_id
_entity_poly.type
_entity_poly.pdbx_seq_one_letter_code
_entity_poly.pdbx_strand_id
1 'polypeptide(L)'
;MARSLLRWLLGFVCPDWHFAKITNVPLTKLWENGIRVIFVDLDNTIAAWGSNEVSEPIKRWVEEAKGKGFQVVIVSNAAFPKRVIHVAEKLGIVGIAAAGKPRRFVFLRYLKWKELTPQQAVMIGDQIFTDILAAKRVGMKAILVEPLTKRRFIFGQIQRPLEFITLRLLRRMKLLP
;
A
#
# COMPACT_ATOMS: atom_id res chain seq x y z
N MET A 1 13.58 20.99 -20.65
CA MET A 1 14.31 19.70 -20.58
C MET A 1 14.40 19.14 -19.15
N ALA A 2 14.93 19.85 -18.15
CA ALA A 2 15.02 19.33 -16.77
C ALA A 2 13.66 19.07 -16.09
N ARG A 3 12.66 19.96 -16.30
CA ARG A 3 11.30 19.78 -15.75
C ARG A 3 10.54 18.59 -16.35
N SER A 4 10.77 18.27 -17.62
CA SER A 4 10.16 17.11 -18.27
C SER A 4 10.78 15.79 -17.79
N LEU A 5 12.11 15.75 -17.61
CA LEU A 5 12.81 14.60 -17.04
C LEU A 5 12.38 14.33 -15.58
N LEU A 6 12.29 15.39 -14.75
CA LEU A 6 11.83 15.24 -13.36
C LEU A 6 10.39 14.70 -13.28
N ARG A 7 9.48 15.22 -14.12
CA ARG A 7 8.10 14.70 -14.19
C ARG A 7 8.07 13.23 -14.59
N TRP A 8 8.88 12.84 -15.57
CA TRP A 8 9.00 11.45 -16.00
C TRP A 8 9.51 10.55 -14.86
N LEU A 9 10.55 10.97 -14.14
CA LEU A 9 11.08 10.25 -12.98
C LEU A 9 10.04 10.11 -11.85
N LEU A 10 9.31 11.18 -11.56
CA LEU A 10 8.26 11.15 -10.54
C LEU A 10 7.10 10.22 -10.91
N GLY A 11 6.88 9.94 -12.20
CA GLY A 11 5.87 8.98 -12.65
C GLY A 11 6.04 7.57 -12.07
N PHE A 12 7.27 7.15 -11.77
CA PHE A 12 7.55 5.84 -11.14
C PHE A 12 7.13 5.75 -9.67
N VAL A 13 6.85 6.89 -9.04
CA VAL A 13 6.58 7.00 -7.59
C VAL A 13 5.33 7.85 -7.29
N CYS A 14 4.61 8.26 -8.32
CA CYS A 14 3.37 9.03 -8.20
C CYS A 14 2.20 8.05 -7.98
N PRO A 15 1.43 8.17 -6.88
CA PRO A 15 0.28 7.30 -6.68
C PRO A 15 -0.83 7.60 -7.72
N ASP A 16 -1.72 6.63 -7.95
CA ASP A 16 -2.93 6.82 -8.75
C ASP A 16 -4.01 7.56 -7.93
N TRP A 17 -4.06 7.33 -6.62
CA TRP A 17 -4.95 8.04 -5.69
C TRP A 17 -4.26 8.30 -4.34
N HIS A 18 -4.68 9.34 -3.64
CA HIS A 18 -4.20 9.65 -2.30
C HIS A 18 -5.37 9.94 -1.34
N PHE A 19 -5.36 9.31 -0.17
CA PHE A 19 -6.41 9.48 0.84
C PHE A 19 -5.79 9.69 2.22
N ALA A 20 -6.50 10.39 3.10
CA ALA A 20 -6.03 10.59 4.48
C ALA A 20 -5.91 9.26 5.24
N LYS A 21 -6.87 8.35 5.06
CA LYS A 21 -6.91 7.04 5.74
C LYS A 21 -7.38 5.96 4.77
N ILE A 22 -7.00 4.71 5.06
CA ILE A 22 -7.51 3.55 4.33
C ILE A 22 -9.04 3.46 4.34
N THR A 23 -9.69 3.84 5.45
CA THR A 23 -11.15 3.84 5.57
C THR A 23 -11.84 4.86 4.67
N ASN A 24 -11.10 5.80 4.07
CA ASN A 24 -11.64 6.73 3.06
C ASN A 24 -11.53 6.20 1.63
N VAL A 25 -10.88 5.05 1.42
CA VAL A 25 -10.73 4.45 0.09
C VAL A 25 -12.10 3.91 -0.36
N PRO A 26 -12.65 4.40 -1.49
CA PRO A 26 -13.99 4.03 -1.94
C PRO A 26 -13.99 2.66 -2.61
N LEU A 27 -14.33 1.61 -1.85
CA LEU A 27 -14.31 0.22 -2.31
C LEU A 27 -15.19 -0.02 -3.55
N THR A 28 -16.36 0.61 -3.63
CA THR A 28 -17.25 0.52 -4.81
C THR A 28 -16.55 1.01 -6.08
N LYS A 29 -15.87 2.17 -6.01
CA LYS A 29 -15.12 2.69 -7.16
C LYS A 29 -13.97 1.77 -7.56
N LEU A 30 -13.28 1.15 -6.61
CA LEU A 30 -12.23 0.18 -6.94
C LEU A 30 -12.82 -1.03 -7.69
N TRP A 31 -13.96 -1.53 -7.24
CA TRP A 31 -14.62 -2.69 -7.85
C TRP A 31 -15.06 -2.41 -9.28
N GLU A 32 -15.69 -1.24 -9.49
CA GLU A 32 -16.11 -0.73 -10.81
C GLU A 32 -14.92 -0.54 -11.76
N ASN A 33 -13.75 -0.15 -11.23
CA ASN A 33 -12.50 -0.06 -12.01
C ASN A 33 -11.82 -1.43 -12.24
N GLY A 34 -12.49 -2.55 -11.99
CA GLY A 34 -11.98 -3.88 -12.29
C GLY A 34 -11.01 -4.45 -11.26
N ILE A 35 -10.80 -3.78 -10.12
CA ILE A 35 -9.95 -4.29 -9.05
C ILE A 35 -10.63 -5.48 -8.35
N ARG A 36 -9.85 -6.52 -8.08
CA ARG A 36 -10.28 -7.77 -7.42
C ARG A 36 -9.39 -8.14 -6.24
N VAL A 37 -8.13 -7.70 -6.23
CA VAL A 37 -7.21 -7.89 -5.09
C VAL A 37 -6.72 -6.55 -4.56
N ILE A 38 -6.76 -6.43 -3.24
CA ILE A 38 -6.23 -5.29 -2.49
C ILE A 38 -5.05 -5.80 -1.66
N PHE A 39 -3.85 -5.42 -2.07
CA PHE A 39 -2.67 -5.56 -1.23
C PHE A 39 -2.60 -4.35 -0.30
N VAL A 40 -2.39 -4.61 0.99
CA VAL A 40 -2.33 -3.56 2.00
C VAL A 40 -1.05 -3.70 2.82
N ASP A 41 -0.35 -2.59 3.03
CA ASP A 41 0.75 -2.57 4.00
C ASP A 41 0.22 -2.74 5.44
N LEU A 42 1.08 -3.24 6.33
CA LEU A 42 0.73 -3.40 7.74
C LEU A 42 0.99 -2.14 8.55
N ASP A 43 2.24 -1.67 8.53
CA ASP A 43 2.80 -0.75 9.51
C ASP A 43 2.50 0.69 9.13
N ASN A 44 1.78 1.40 10.00
CA ASN A 44 1.24 2.74 9.75
C ASN A 44 0.18 2.82 8.64
N THR A 45 -0.29 1.69 8.12
CA THR A 45 -1.40 1.63 7.16
C THR A 45 -2.67 1.06 7.80
N ILE A 46 -2.63 -0.18 8.30
CA ILE A 46 -3.78 -0.82 9.01
C ILE A 46 -3.56 -0.99 10.51
N ALA A 47 -2.31 -0.94 10.97
CA ALA A 47 -1.94 -0.99 12.38
C ALA A 47 -0.86 0.05 12.68
N ALA A 48 -0.86 0.62 13.89
CA ALA A 48 0.26 1.44 14.35
C ALA A 48 1.55 0.60 14.38
N TRP A 49 2.69 1.25 14.18
CA TRP A 49 3.98 0.55 14.15
C TRP A 49 4.21 -0.26 15.44
N GLY A 50 4.54 -1.55 15.29
CA GLY A 50 4.75 -2.47 16.42
C GLY A 50 3.49 -2.89 17.17
N SER A 51 2.33 -2.31 16.88
CA SER A 51 1.06 -2.71 17.49
C SER A 51 0.42 -3.89 16.75
N ASN A 52 -0.21 -4.78 17.53
CA ASN A 52 -1.07 -5.87 17.03
C ASN A 52 -2.55 -5.49 17.06
N GLU A 53 -2.86 -4.26 17.47
CA GLU A 53 -4.21 -3.74 17.53
C GLU A 53 -4.60 -3.10 16.20
N VAL A 54 -5.75 -3.53 15.69
CA VAL A 54 -6.41 -2.95 14.53
C VAL A 54 -7.68 -2.28 15.02
N SER A 55 -7.88 -1.02 14.65
CA SER A 55 -9.04 -0.26 15.08
C SER A 55 -10.32 -0.81 14.44
N GLU A 56 -11.44 -0.65 15.14
CA GLU A 56 -12.74 -1.12 14.66
C GLU A 56 -13.13 -0.58 13.28
N PRO A 57 -12.89 0.70 12.93
CA PRO A 57 -13.15 1.20 11.58
C PRO A 57 -12.37 0.46 10.48
N ILE A 58 -11.14 0.03 10.75
CA ILE A 58 -10.32 -0.70 9.78
C ILE A 58 -10.84 -2.13 9.62
N LYS A 59 -11.22 -2.79 10.72
CA LYS A 59 -11.85 -4.11 10.64
C LYS A 59 -13.13 -4.07 9.79
N ARG A 60 -14.00 -3.10 10.03
CA ARG A 60 -15.22 -2.90 9.23
C ARG A 60 -14.93 -2.65 7.76
N TRP A 61 -13.92 -1.84 7.45
CA TRP A 61 -13.51 -1.60 6.06
C TRP A 61 -13.00 -2.88 5.38
N VAL A 62 -12.24 -3.72 6.09
CA VAL A 62 -11.78 -5.02 5.57
C VAL A 62 -12.97 -5.97 5.37
N GLU A 63 -13.92 -6.04 6.32
CA GLU A 63 -15.13 -6.85 6.17
C GLU A 63 -16.01 -6.37 5.00
N GLU A 64 -16.17 -5.06 4.81
CA GLU A 64 -16.87 -4.51 3.66
C GLU A 64 -16.18 -4.89 2.34
N ALA A 65 -14.85 -4.81 2.30
CA ALA A 65 -14.09 -5.21 1.11
C ALA A 65 -14.30 -6.71 0.81
N LYS A 66 -14.22 -7.56 1.83
CA LYS A 66 -14.50 -9.00 1.69
C LYS A 66 -15.93 -9.26 1.23
N GLY A 67 -16.91 -8.56 1.81
CA GLY A 67 -18.33 -8.67 1.43
C GLY A 67 -18.62 -8.26 -0.02
N LYS A 68 -17.80 -7.37 -0.60
CA LYS A 68 -17.85 -7.03 -2.05
C LYS A 68 -17.14 -8.04 -2.94
N GLY A 69 -16.43 -9.02 -2.37
CA GLY A 69 -15.69 -10.04 -3.10
C GLY A 69 -14.21 -9.72 -3.33
N PHE A 70 -13.64 -8.71 -2.68
CA PHE A 70 -12.21 -8.45 -2.77
C PHE A 70 -11.39 -9.53 -2.06
N GLN A 71 -10.29 -9.93 -2.68
CA GLN A 71 -9.20 -10.60 -1.97
C GLN A 71 -8.35 -9.53 -1.29
N VAL A 72 -8.43 -9.43 0.04
CA VAL A 72 -7.58 -8.51 0.82
C VAL A 72 -6.37 -9.28 1.34
N VAL A 73 -5.17 -8.72 1.18
CA VAL A 73 -3.91 -9.39 1.50
C VAL A 73 -2.95 -8.41 2.17
N ILE A 74 -2.50 -8.73 3.37
CA ILE A 74 -1.44 -7.97 4.03
C ILE A 74 -0.11 -8.31 3.36
N VAL A 75 0.67 -7.29 3.00
CA VAL A 75 2.03 -7.43 2.46
C VAL A 75 2.98 -6.53 3.23
N SER A 76 3.82 -7.13 4.08
CA SER A 76 4.74 -6.39 4.97
C SER A 76 6.20 -6.75 4.72
N ASN A 77 7.07 -5.75 4.85
CA ASN A 77 8.53 -5.94 4.86
C ASN A 77 9.08 -6.41 6.21
N ALA A 78 8.24 -6.57 7.24
CA ALA A 78 8.66 -7.11 8.52
C ALA A 78 9.31 -8.48 8.33
N ALA A 79 10.53 -8.65 8.85
CA ALA A 79 11.30 -9.88 8.70
C ALA A 79 10.64 -11.07 9.43
N PHE A 80 9.98 -10.81 10.56
CA PHE A 80 9.37 -11.84 11.39
C PHE A 80 7.86 -11.97 11.11
N PRO A 81 7.36 -13.18 10.80
CA PRO A 81 5.99 -13.36 10.33
C PRO A 81 4.94 -13.31 11.44
N LYS A 82 5.31 -13.58 12.69
CA LYS A 82 4.38 -13.73 13.83
C LYS A 82 3.33 -12.62 13.90
N ARG A 83 3.75 -11.36 13.77
CA ARG A 83 2.83 -10.21 13.83
C ARG A 83 1.95 -10.09 12.60
N VAL A 84 2.51 -10.30 11.41
CA VAL A 84 1.76 -10.24 10.15
C VAL A 84 0.66 -11.29 10.16
N ILE A 85 0.98 -12.52 10.58
CA ILE A 85 0.03 -13.63 10.70
C ILE A 85 -1.05 -13.30 11.73
N HIS A 86 -0.67 -12.87 12.94
CA HIS A 86 -1.62 -12.53 13.99
C HIS A 86 -2.64 -11.46 13.56
N VAL A 87 -2.20 -10.42 12.87
CA VAL A 87 -3.11 -9.37 12.36
C VAL A 87 -3.96 -9.90 11.20
N ALA A 88 -3.39 -10.71 10.31
CA ALA A 88 -4.12 -11.34 9.22
C ALA A 88 -5.23 -12.27 9.73
N GLU A 89 -4.95 -13.07 10.75
CA GLU A 89 -5.93 -13.95 11.42
C GLU A 89 -7.05 -13.14 12.08
N LYS A 90 -6.72 -12.08 12.83
CA LYS A 90 -7.71 -11.16 13.43
C LYS A 90 -8.67 -10.56 12.40
N LEU A 91 -8.20 -10.39 11.15
CA LEU A 91 -8.98 -9.82 10.05
C LEU A 91 -9.59 -10.89 9.11
N GLY A 92 -9.26 -12.17 9.33
CA GLY A 92 -9.67 -13.27 8.46
C GLY A 92 -9.20 -13.09 7.01
N ILE A 93 -7.94 -12.68 6.81
CA ILE A 93 -7.31 -12.44 5.50
C ILE A 93 -5.93 -13.11 5.42
N VAL A 94 -5.31 -13.08 4.23
CA VAL A 94 -3.96 -13.62 4.03
C VAL A 94 -2.91 -12.60 4.43
N GLY A 95 -1.85 -13.05 5.10
CA GLY A 95 -0.68 -12.23 5.46
C GLY A 95 0.62 -12.74 4.85
N ILE A 96 1.36 -11.87 4.17
CA ILE A 96 2.68 -12.13 3.60
C ILE A 96 3.72 -11.26 4.31
N ALA A 97 4.59 -11.89 5.09
CA ALA A 97 5.74 -11.24 5.72
C ALA A 97 6.98 -11.31 4.81
N ALA A 98 8.06 -10.61 5.20
CA ALA A 98 9.32 -10.56 4.46
C ALA A 98 9.13 -10.30 2.95
N ALA A 99 8.14 -9.49 2.60
CA ALA A 99 7.69 -9.30 1.22
C ALA A 99 8.76 -8.73 0.28
N GLY A 100 9.73 -8.00 0.84
CA GLY A 100 10.84 -7.43 0.09
C GLY A 100 10.44 -6.29 -0.84
N LYS A 101 9.34 -5.59 -0.58
CA LYS A 101 8.95 -4.35 -1.29
C LYS A 101 10.15 -3.39 -1.32
N PRO A 102 10.48 -2.76 -2.46
CA PRO A 102 9.65 -2.60 -3.66
C PRO A 102 9.79 -3.73 -4.72
N ARG A 103 10.33 -4.91 -4.37
CA ARG A 103 10.45 -6.03 -5.32
C ARG A 103 9.07 -6.57 -5.71
N ARG A 104 8.98 -7.08 -6.94
CA ARG A 104 7.73 -7.53 -7.58
C ARG A 104 7.31 -8.95 -7.22
N PHE A 105 8.25 -9.75 -6.71
CA PHE A 105 8.15 -11.20 -6.66
C PHE A 105 6.90 -11.71 -5.96
N VAL A 106 6.62 -11.23 -4.73
CA VAL A 106 5.47 -11.69 -3.96
C VAL A 106 4.14 -11.33 -4.61
N PHE A 107 4.03 -10.14 -5.19
CA PHE A 107 2.83 -9.70 -5.89
C PHE A 107 2.57 -10.55 -7.13
N LEU A 108 3.58 -10.71 -8.00
CA LEU A 108 3.44 -11.50 -9.22
C LEU A 108 3.15 -12.98 -8.91
N ARG A 109 3.74 -13.54 -7.84
CA ARG A 109 3.43 -14.91 -7.41
C ARG A 109 2.00 -15.04 -6.93
N TYR A 110 1.51 -14.11 -6.11
CA TYR A 110 0.13 -14.13 -5.63
C TYR A 110 -0.86 -13.97 -6.79
N LEU A 111 -0.63 -13.00 -7.68
CA LEU A 111 -1.46 -12.76 -8.85
C LEU A 111 -1.52 -13.99 -9.76
N LYS A 112 -0.38 -14.62 -10.04
CA LYS A 112 -0.32 -15.87 -10.82
C LYS A 112 -1.10 -17.00 -10.15
N TRP A 113 -0.95 -17.18 -8.84
CA TRP A 113 -1.67 -18.21 -8.08
C TRP A 113 -3.19 -18.02 -8.09
N LYS A 114 -3.64 -16.76 -8.18
CA LYS A 114 -5.06 -16.39 -8.22
C LYS A 114 -5.59 -16.17 -9.63
N GLU A 115 -4.79 -16.41 -10.65
CA GLU A 115 -5.15 -16.18 -12.06
C GLU A 115 -5.62 -14.73 -12.33
N LEU A 116 -5.01 -13.78 -11.62
CA LEU A 116 -5.29 -12.34 -11.74
C LEU A 116 -4.17 -11.62 -12.50
N THR A 117 -4.54 -10.52 -13.13
CA THR A 117 -3.60 -9.60 -13.80
C THR A 117 -3.21 -8.43 -12.87
N PRO A 118 -2.06 -7.76 -13.09
CA PRO A 118 -1.70 -6.55 -12.36
C PRO A 118 -2.78 -5.45 -12.42
N GLN A 119 -3.52 -5.36 -13.52
CA GLN A 119 -4.58 -4.36 -13.71
C GLN A 119 -5.78 -4.59 -12.78
N GLN A 120 -5.97 -5.82 -12.29
CA GLN A 120 -6.99 -6.17 -11.31
C GLN A 120 -6.51 -6.01 -9.86
N ALA A 121 -5.34 -5.40 -9.65
CA ALA A 121 -4.73 -5.26 -8.35
C ALA A 121 -4.51 -3.79 -7.97
N VAL A 122 -4.58 -3.54 -6.66
CA VAL A 122 -4.17 -2.27 -6.07
C VAL A 122 -3.29 -2.52 -4.85
N MET A 123 -2.26 -1.68 -4.67
CA MET A 123 -1.47 -1.60 -3.45
C MET A 123 -1.86 -0.35 -2.66
N ILE A 124 -2.14 -0.52 -1.37
CA ILE A 124 -2.44 0.57 -0.43
C ILE A 124 -1.36 0.60 0.65
N GLY A 125 -0.70 1.75 0.83
CA GLY A 125 0.33 1.90 1.87
C GLY A 125 0.72 3.36 2.12
N ASP A 126 1.56 3.61 3.12
CA ASP A 126 2.01 4.95 3.51
C ASP A 126 3.37 5.34 2.90
N GLN A 127 4.06 4.40 2.27
CA GLN A 127 5.44 4.61 1.82
C GLN A 127 5.53 4.73 0.30
N ILE A 128 6.19 5.80 -0.17
CA ILE A 128 6.39 6.01 -1.60
C ILE A 128 7.39 5.00 -2.17
N PHE A 129 8.54 4.80 -1.53
CA PHE A 129 9.63 4.04 -2.13
C PHE A 129 9.53 2.52 -1.90
N THR A 130 8.57 2.08 -1.09
CA THR A 130 8.26 0.66 -0.94
C THR A 130 6.92 0.33 -1.59
N ASP A 131 5.80 0.91 -1.14
CA ASP A 131 4.46 0.52 -1.57
C ASP A 131 4.12 1.06 -2.96
N ILE A 132 4.23 2.37 -3.15
CA ILE A 132 3.88 3.00 -4.44
C ILE A 132 4.83 2.54 -5.53
N LEU A 133 6.13 2.49 -5.22
CA LEU A 133 7.12 1.98 -6.16
C LEU A 133 6.92 0.49 -6.49
N ALA A 134 6.54 -0.35 -5.52
CA ALA A 134 6.19 -1.75 -5.81
C ALA A 134 5.02 -1.83 -6.80
N ALA A 135 3.96 -1.07 -6.55
CA ALA A 135 2.77 -1.05 -7.40
C ALA A 135 3.10 -0.65 -8.84
N LYS A 136 3.85 0.44 -9.02
CA LYS A 136 4.26 0.90 -10.35
C LYS A 136 5.17 -0.11 -11.05
N ARG A 137 6.09 -0.76 -10.34
CA ARG A 137 6.96 -1.80 -10.91
C ARG A 137 6.20 -3.05 -11.34
N VAL A 138 5.14 -3.42 -10.62
CA VAL A 138 4.26 -4.55 -10.95
C VAL A 138 3.30 -4.21 -12.10
N GLY A 139 2.98 -2.92 -12.29
CA GLY A 139 1.98 -2.47 -13.25
C GLY A 139 0.56 -2.46 -12.70
N MET A 140 0.42 -2.38 -11.37
CA MET A 140 -0.86 -2.32 -10.65
C MET A 140 -1.14 -0.91 -10.13
N LYS A 141 -2.40 -0.66 -9.73
CA LYS A 141 -2.78 0.64 -9.17
C LYS A 141 -2.13 0.88 -7.81
N ALA A 142 -1.84 2.13 -7.49
CA ALA A 142 -1.19 2.54 -6.27
C ALA A 142 -2.03 3.58 -5.51
N ILE A 143 -2.34 3.30 -4.25
CA ILE A 143 -3.01 4.23 -3.35
C ILE A 143 -2.06 4.57 -2.22
N LEU A 144 -1.78 5.87 -2.08
CA LEU A 144 -1.04 6.38 -0.94
C LEU A 144 -2.02 6.78 0.16
N VAL A 145 -1.73 6.40 1.40
CA VAL A 145 -2.44 6.89 2.59
C VAL A 145 -1.50 7.63 3.55
N GLU A 146 -2.06 8.45 4.44
CA GLU A 146 -1.25 9.06 5.49
C GLU A 146 -0.95 8.06 6.62
N PRO A 147 0.25 8.11 7.22
CA PRO A 147 0.64 7.18 8.28
C PRO A 147 -0.20 7.36 9.55
N LEU A 148 -0.63 6.25 10.16
CA LEU A 148 -1.44 6.26 11.39
C LEU A 148 -0.76 6.90 12.60
N THR A 149 0.57 6.79 12.72
CA THR A 149 1.32 7.41 13.84
C THR A 149 2.26 8.49 13.36
N LYS A 150 2.37 9.56 14.16
CA LYS A 150 3.33 10.65 13.89
C LYS A 150 4.75 10.20 14.26
N ARG A 151 5.58 10.14 13.22
CA ARG A 151 7.05 10.33 13.19
C ARG A 151 7.79 10.07 14.51
N ARG A 152 8.38 8.88 14.63
CA ARG A 152 9.74 8.76 15.15
C ARG A 152 10.66 8.39 13.99
N PHE A 153 11.76 9.12 13.85
CA PHE A 153 12.89 8.64 13.07
C PHE A 153 13.43 7.41 13.79
N ILE A 154 13.16 6.23 13.24
CA ILE A 154 13.66 4.97 13.77
C ILE A 154 14.75 4.48 12.80
N PHE A 155 15.87 4.04 13.36
CA PHE A 155 16.96 3.40 12.60
C PHE A 155 16.39 2.31 11.67
N GLY A 156 16.77 2.34 10.39
CA GLY A 156 16.24 1.45 9.33
C GLY A 156 15.29 2.13 8.33
N GLN A 157 14.85 3.37 8.59
CA GLN A 157 13.98 4.15 7.68
C GLN A 157 14.72 5.30 6.98
N ILE A 158 15.93 5.05 6.48
CA ILE A 158 16.82 6.06 5.84
C ILE A 158 16.16 6.74 4.63
N GLN A 159 15.15 6.08 4.04
CA GLN A 159 14.43 6.57 2.87
C GLN A 159 13.41 7.68 3.20
N ARG A 160 13.00 7.84 4.47
CA ARG A 160 11.90 8.74 4.86
C ARG A 160 12.14 10.24 4.62
N PRO A 161 13.33 10.82 4.85
CA PRO A 161 13.61 12.21 4.45
C PRO A 161 13.40 12.42 2.94
N LEU A 162 13.88 11.48 2.14
CA LEU A 162 13.73 11.51 0.68
C LEU A 162 12.25 11.35 0.28
N GLU A 163 11.48 10.51 0.96
CA GLU A 163 10.03 10.40 0.75
C GLU A 163 9.32 11.71 1.06
N PHE A 164 9.68 12.38 2.16
CA PHE A 164 9.10 13.67 2.51
C PHE A 164 9.37 14.75 1.45
N ILE A 165 10.60 14.80 0.94
CA ILE A 165 10.97 15.69 -0.17
C ILE A 165 10.16 15.34 -1.42
N THR A 166 10.06 14.05 -1.75
CA THR A 166 9.31 13.56 -2.91
C THR A 166 7.83 13.92 -2.81
N LEU A 167 7.19 13.73 -1.66
CA LEU A 167 5.81 14.16 -1.40
C LEU A 167 5.64 15.67 -1.60
N ARG A 168 6.57 16.48 -1.09
CA ARG A 168 6.54 17.94 -1.25
C ARG A 168 6.67 18.33 -2.71
N LEU A 169 7.51 17.64 -3.49
CA LEU A 169 7.66 17.86 -4.93
C LEU A 169 6.38 17.48 -5.68
N LEU A 170 5.81 16.30 -5.42
CA LEU A 170 4.54 15.85 -6.03
C LEU A 170 3.41 16.86 -5.79
N ARG A 171 3.26 17.36 -4.55
CA ARG A 171 2.28 18.41 -4.20
C ARG A 171 2.56 19.72 -4.94
N ARG A 172 3.80 20.20 -4.89
CA ARG A 172 4.20 21.46 -5.55
C ARG A 172 3.97 21.42 -7.06
N MET A 173 4.13 20.25 -7.67
CA MET A 173 3.97 20.04 -9.11
C MET A 173 2.53 19.67 -9.51
N LYS A 174 1.58 19.63 -8.56
CA LYS A 174 0.19 19.21 -8.75
C LYS A 174 0.05 17.82 -9.38
N LEU A 175 0.94 16.90 -8.96
CA LEU A 175 0.94 15.50 -9.40
C LEU A 175 0.29 14.57 -8.38
N LEU A 176 0.14 15.01 -7.13
CA LEU A 176 -0.56 14.23 -6.12
C LEU A 176 -2.08 14.36 -6.36
N PRO A 177 -2.76 13.26 -6.70
CA PRO A 177 -4.19 13.25 -7.03
C PRO A 177 -5.09 13.32 -5.78
#